data_AF-A0A2K3P8G1-F1
#
_entry.id   AF-A0A2K3P8G1-F1
#
_cell.length_a   1.000
_cell.length_b   1.000
_cell.length_c   1.000
_cell.angle_alpha   90.00
_cell.angle_beta   90.00
_cell.angle_gamma   90.00
#
_symmetry.space_group_name_H-M   'P 1'
#
loop_
_entity.id
_entity.type
_entity.pdbx_description
1 polymer ?
#
loop_
_entity_poly.entity_id
_entity_poly.type
_entity_poly.pdbx_seq_one_letter_code
_entity_poly.pdbx_strand_id
1 'polypeptide(L)'
;MSKKGFGGGKWCIAGDFNSISSVEERRGLSQGTSPTSEMREFRSFVEDLELEDLPLLGRRFTWFHSNGRAMSRIDRFLVSPEWQSNWGPNLLFNNAWLEHRNFLKVVEDGWKNQNVYGWMGYVLKEKLKELKSTLRAWAP
;
A
#
# COMPACT_ATOMS: atom_id res chain seq x y z
N MET A 1 -19.09 -11.04 -8.70
CA MET A 1 -18.93 -11.31 -7.26
C MET A 1 -19.76 -10.26 -6.55
N SER A 2 -20.70 -10.60 -5.67
CA SER A 2 -21.58 -9.59 -5.04
C SER A 2 -21.21 -9.35 -3.59
N LYS A 3 -21.50 -8.15 -3.06
CA LYS A 3 -21.33 -7.78 -1.65
C LYS A 3 -21.91 -8.81 -0.67
N LYS A 4 -22.97 -9.53 -1.08
CA LYS A 4 -23.60 -10.61 -0.31
C LYS A 4 -22.65 -11.74 0.10
N GLY A 5 -21.54 -11.93 -0.61
CA GLY A 5 -20.53 -12.95 -0.30
C GLY A 5 -19.57 -12.58 0.84
N PHE A 6 -19.43 -11.29 1.18
CA PHE A 6 -18.46 -10.80 2.17
C PHE A 6 -19.07 -10.51 3.57
N GLY A 7 -20.41 -10.50 3.67
CA GLY A 7 -21.12 -10.23 4.93
C GLY A 7 -21.18 -8.74 5.30
N GLY A 8 -21.88 -8.42 6.39
CA GLY A 8 -21.87 -7.08 6.99
C GLY A 8 -20.66 -6.93 7.90
N GLY A 9 -19.82 -5.91 7.68
CA GLY A 9 -18.62 -5.71 8.48
C GLY A 9 -17.64 -4.73 7.86
N LYS A 10 -16.53 -4.51 8.56
CA LYS A 10 -15.44 -3.63 8.12
C LYS A 10 -14.37 -4.47 7.43
N TRP A 11 -14.17 -4.26 6.13
CA TRP A 11 -13.18 -5.04 5.39
C TRP A 11 -12.43 -4.19 4.38
N CYS A 12 -11.26 -4.69 3.98
CA CYS A 12 -10.35 -4.08 3.04
C CYS A 12 -9.81 -5.15 2.10
N ILE A 13 -9.81 -4.86 0.79
CA ILE A 13 -9.07 -5.62 -0.22
C ILE A 13 -7.84 -4.79 -0.58
N ALA A 14 -6.67 -5.36 -0.35
CA ALA A 14 -5.40 -4.69 -0.58
C ALA A 14 -4.48 -5.55 -1.43
N GLY A 15 -3.76 -4.93 -2.36
CA GLY A 15 -2.74 -5.60 -3.15
C GLY A 15 -2.59 -5.05 -4.55
N ASP A 16 -1.92 -5.82 -5.39
CA ASP A 16 -1.73 -5.55 -6.81
C ASP A 16 -2.91 -6.09 -7.61
N PHE A 17 -3.70 -5.18 -8.19
CA PHE A 17 -4.84 -5.51 -9.06
C PHE A 17 -4.45 -5.60 -10.52
N ASN A 18 -3.22 -5.23 -10.86
CA ASN A 18 -2.70 -5.13 -12.22
C ASN A 18 -3.62 -4.34 -13.19
N SER A 19 -4.42 -3.40 -12.64
CA SER A 19 -5.51 -2.70 -13.33
C SER A 19 -5.53 -1.22 -12.98
N ILE A 20 -5.73 -0.37 -14.00
CA ILE A 20 -5.94 1.07 -13.84
C ILE A 20 -7.44 1.40 -13.93
N SER A 21 -7.92 2.35 -13.13
CA SER A 21 -9.29 2.84 -13.17
C SER A 21 -9.41 4.07 -14.06
N SER A 22 -8.35 4.84 -14.30
CA SER A 22 -8.39 6.02 -15.17
C SER A 22 -7.14 6.16 -16.04
N VAL A 23 -7.22 6.90 -17.14
CA VAL A 23 -6.10 7.00 -18.08
C VAL A 23 -4.92 7.73 -17.43
N GLU A 24 -5.21 8.64 -16.49
CA GLU A 24 -4.25 9.42 -15.71
C GLU A 24 -3.43 8.57 -14.74
N GLU A 25 -3.93 7.39 -14.37
CA GLU A 25 -3.23 6.43 -13.50
C GLU A 25 -2.14 5.66 -14.23
N ARG A 26 -1.96 5.88 -15.54
CA ARG A 26 -0.82 5.41 -16.32
C ARG A 26 -0.09 6.59 -16.92
N ARG A 27 1.24 6.50 -16.95
CA ARG A 27 2.09 7.38 -17.75
C ARG A 27 3.08 6.51 -18.50
N GLY A 28 3.15 6.67 -19.81
CA GLY A 28 4.03 5.90 -20.68
C GLY A 28 3.86 6.26 -22.15
N LEU A 29 4.69 5.67 -23.01
CA LEU A 29 4.71 5.97 -24.45
C LEU A 29 3.44 5.54 -25.20
N SER A 30 2.66 4.61 -24.64
CA SER A 30 1.45 4.03 -25.23
C SER A 30 0.17 4.42 -24.47
N GLN A 31 0.12 5.63 -23.90
CA GLN A 31 -1.07 6.08 -23.18
C GLN A 31 -2.17 6.47 -24.18
N GLY A 32 -3.21 5.66 -24.26
CA GLY A 32 -4.43 6.02 -24.97
C GLY A 32 -5.15 7.17 -24.27
N THR A 33 -5.88 7.98 -25.03
CA THR A 33 -6.68 9.10 -24.51
C THR A 33 -8.08 8.69 -24.07
N SER A 34 -8.50 7.46 -24.36
CA SER A 34 -9.85 6.95 -24.08
C SER A 34 -9.82 5.78 -23.09
N PRO A 35 -10.82 5.67 -22.18
CA PRO A 35 -10.94 4.52 -21.29
C PRO A 35 -11.11 3.19 -22.03
N THR A 36 -10.34 2.16 -21.64
CA THR A 36 -10.43 0.82 -22.21
C THR A 36 -11.56 0.00 -21.58
N SER A 37 -11.85 -1.20 -22.11
CA SER A 37 -12.86 -2.09 -21.54
C SER A 37 -12.47 -2.57 -20.14
N GLU A 38 -11.20 -2.92 -19.98
CA GLU A 38 -10.64 -3.41 -18.72
C GLU A 38 -10.80 -2.38 -17.61
N MET A 39 -10.65 -1.09 -17.94
CA MET A 39 -10.85 0.00 -16.98
C MET A 39 -12.32 0.12 -16.55
N ARG A 40 -13.26 -0.08 -17.48
CA ARG A 40 -14.70 -0.06 -17.18
C ARG A 40 -15.11 -1.26 -16.33
N GLU A 41 -14.60 -2.44 -16.67
CA GLU A 41 -14.82 -3.67 -15.91
C GLU A 41 -14.27 -3.56 -14.49
N PHE A 42 -13.06 -2.99 -14.34
CA PHE A 42 -12.49 -2.74 -13.03
C PHE A 42 -13.32 -1.75 -12.19
N ARG A 43 -13.81 -0.65 -12.79
CA ARG A 43 -14.73 0.27 -12.09
C ARG A 43 -16.05 -0.40 -11.70
N SER A 44 -16.65 -1.18 -12.60
CA SER A 44 -17.87 -1.94 -12.31
C SER A 44 -17.65 -2.89 -11.15
N PHE A 45 -16.51 -3.59 -11.10
CA PHE A 45 -16.16 -4.44 -9.97
C PHE A 45 -16.11 -3.69 -8.63
N VAL A 46 -15.52 -2.49 -8.61
CA VAL A 46 -15.46 -1.64 -7.41
C VAL A 46 -16.87 -1.18 -7.01
N GLU A 47 -17.67 -0.77 -7.98
CA GLU A 47 -19.04 -0.29 -7.78
C GLU A 47 -19.99 -1.41 -7.32
N ASP A 48 -19.95 -2.59 -7.94
CA ASP A 48 -20.77 -3.76 -7.62
C ASP A 48 -20.52 -4.30 -6.19
N LEU A 49 -19.34 -4.02 -5.64
CA LEU A 49 -18.96 -4.36 -4.27
C LEU A 49 -19.16 -3.20 -3.30
N GLU A 50 -19.61 -2.04 -3.78
CA GLU A 50 -19.77 -0.79 -3.00
C GLU A 50 -18.48 -0.41 -2.27
N LEU A 51 -17.35 -0.55 -2.96
CA LEU A 51 -16.02 -0.30 -2.42
C LEU A 51 -15.56 1.13 -2.66
N GLU A 52 -14.76 1.62 -1.73
CA GLU A 52 -14.11 2.92 -1.83
C GLU A 52 -12.61 2.74 -2.08
N ASP A 53 -12.10 3.32 -3.17
CA ASP A 53 -10.67 3.31 -3.51
C ASP A 53 -9.94 4.41 -2.73
N LEU A 54 -9.13 4.00 -1.76
CA LEU A 54 -8.40 4.97 -0.93
C LEU A 54 -7.32 5.70 -1.74
N PRO A 55 -7.26 7.04 -1.67
CA PRO A 55 -6.28 7.84 -2.38
C PRO A 55 -4.86 7.51 -1.94
N LEU A 56 -3.92 7.60 -2.88
CA LEU A 56 -2.51 7.58 -2.54
C LEU A 56 -2.10 8.92 -1.91
N LEU A 57 -1.36 8.84 -0.81
CA LEU A 57 -0.73 10.01 -0.21
C LEU A 57 0.67 10.22 -0.80
N GLY A 58 0.92 11.43 -1.31
CA GLY A 58 2.22 11.84 -1.84
C GLY A 58 2.53 11.33 -3.25
N ARG A 59 2.73 10.02 -3.43
CA ARG A 59 3.08 9.43 -4.74
C ARG A 59 1.84 9.09 -5.54
N ARG A 60 1.85 9.36 -6.86
CA ARG A 60 0.71 9.07 -7.76
C ARG A 60 0.71 7.68 -8.39
N PHE A 61 1.83 6.97 -8.32
CA PHE A 61 2.03 5.67 -8.95
C PHE A 61 2.64 4.68 -7.96
N THR A 62 2.31 3.41 -8.11
CA THR A 62 2.76 2.33 -7.22
C THR A 62 3.71 1.38 -7.92
N TRP A 63 3.63 1.30 -9.25
CA TRP A 63 4.52 0.53 -10.10
C TRP A 63 5.32 1.42 -11.06
N PHE A 64 6.59 1.07 -11.25
CA PHE A 64 7.52 1.78 -12.11
C PHE A 64 8.30 0.76 -12.95
N HIS A 65 8.30 0.96 -14.26
CA HIS A 65 9.12 0.16 -15.16
C HIS A 65 10.60 0.51 -14.97
N SER A 66 11.49 -0.49 -15.12
CA SER A 66 12.93 -0.35 -14.90
C SER A 66 13.61 0.73 -15.78
N ASN A 67 13.03 1.01 -16.95
CA ASN A 67 13.50 2.08 -17.85
C ASN A 67 13.10 3.49 -17.40
N GLY A 68 12.31 3.65 -16.33
CA GLY A 68 11.85 4.94 -15.79
C GLY A 68 10.85 5.70 -16.66
N ARG A 69 10.41 5.13 -17.80
CA ARG A 69 9.53 5.80 -18.78
C ARG A 69 8.07 5.42 -18.67
N ALA A 70 7.77 4.29 -18.01
CA ALA A 70 6.42 3.82 -17.78
C ALA A 70 6.16 3.66 -16.28
N MET A 71 5.00 4.10 -15.83
CA MET A 71 4.54 3.97 -14.45
C MET A 71 3.02 3.82 -14.42
N SER A 72 2.52 3.11 -13.42
CA SER A 72 1.08 2.90 -13.25
C SER A 72 0.71 2.82 -11.77
N ARG A 73 -0.52 3.21 -11.45
CA ARG A 73 -1.15 2.90 -10.15
C ARG A 73 -1.94 1.61 -10.30
N ILE A 74 -1.41 0.53 -9.75
CA ILE A 74 -2.00 -0.82 -9.82
C ILE A 74 -2.13 -1.49 -8.45
N ASP A 75 -1.41 -0.98 -7.46
CA ASP A 75 -1.58 -1.38 -6.06
C ASP A 75 -2.63 -0.47 -5.42
N ARG A 76 -3.66 -1.08 -4.81
CA ARG A 76 -4.77 -0.35 -4.22
C ARG A 76 -5.17 -0.92 -2.87
N PHE A 77 -5.85 -0.06 -2.10
CA PHE A 77 -6.62 -0.45 -0.93
C PHE A 77 -8.07 -0.04 -1.19
N LEU A 78 -8.91 -1.02 -1.44
CA LEU A 78 -10.33 -0.86 -1.61
C LEU A 78 -11.01 -1.21 -0.29
N VAL A 79 -11.79 -0.31 0.28
CA VAL A 79 -12.36 -0.49 1.62
C VAL A 79 -13.88 -0.41 1.60
N SER A 80 -14.51 -1.13 2.53
CA SER A 80 -15.95 -1.00 2.71
C SER A 80 -16.31 0.37 3.29
N PRO A 81 -17.54 0.88 3.08
CA PRO A 81 -17.96 2.17 3.65
C PRO A 81 -17.87 2.19 5.19
N GLU A 82 -18.12 1.04 5.85
CA GLU A 82 -18.00 0.90 7.30
C GLU A 82 -16.55 1.02 7.78
N TRP A 83 -15.59 0.57 6.96
CA TRP A 83 -14.16 0.78 7.21
C TRP A 83 -13.82 2.27 7.10
N GLN A 84 -14.20 2.91 6.00
CA GLN A 84 -13.86 4.31 5.78
C GLN A 84 -14.50 5.25 6.82
N SER A 85 -15.75 5.00 7.21
CA SER A 85 -16.42 5.75 8.28
C SER A 85 -15.68 5.67 9.62
N ASN A 86 -15.03 4.54 9.91
CA ASN A 86 -14.36 4.31 11.18
C ASN A 86 -12.91 4.82 11.23
N TRP A 87 -12.15 4.69 10.13
CA TRP A 87 -10.72 5.02 10.10
C TRP A 87 -10.36 6.20 9.19
N GLY A 88 -11.33 6.75 8.45
CA GLY A 88 -11.16 7.88 7.57
C GLY A 88 -10.65 7.53 6.17
N PRO A 89 -10.47 8.55 5.30
CA PRO A 89 -10.21 8.38 3.88
C PRO A 89 -8.76 8.04 3.55
N ASN A 90 -7.88 7.92 4.54
CA ASN A 90 -6.45 7.80 4.33
C ASN A 90 -5.90 6.61 5.10
N LEU A 91 -5.10 5.78 4.43
CA LEU A 91 -4.16 4.90 5.11
C LEU A 91 -2.99 5.75 5.59
N LEU A 92 -3.22 6.44 6.70
CA LEU A 92 -2.13 6.96 7.49
C LEU A 92 -1.45 5.74 8.11
N PHE A 93 -0.15 5.61 7.89
CA PHE A 93 0.66 4.75 8.74
C PHE A 93 0.32 5.14 10.17
N ASN A 94 -0.34 4.24 10.90
CA ASN A 94 -0.88 4.60 12.19
C ASN A 94 0.33 4.86 13.10
N ASN A 95 0.58 6.14 13.38
CA ASN A 95 1.70 6.60 14.19
C ASN A 95 1.56 6.18 15.66
N ALA A 96 0.57 5.35 16.03
CA ALA A 96 0.47 4.73 17.35
C ALA A 96 1.81 4.13 17.81
N TRP A 97 2.63 3.59 16.90
CA TRP A 97 3.99 3.18 17.25
C TRP A 97 4.88 4.37 17.60
N LEU A 98 4.88 5.47 16.83
CA LEU A 98 5.64 6.68 17.16
C LEU A 98 5.19 7.33 18.48
N GLU A 99 3.89 7.21 18.82
CA GLU A 99 3.34 7.70 20.09
C GLU A 99 3.68 6.79 21.27
N HIS A 100 4.05 5.53 21.00
CA HIS A 100 4.44 4.61 22.07
C HIS A 100 5.77 5.03 22.68
N ARG A 101 5.75 5.36 23.99
CA ARG A 101 6.89 5.85 24.81
C ARG A 101 8.24 5.16 24.56
N ASN A 102 8.23 3.86 24.26
CA ASN A 102 9.44 3.06 24.08
C ASN A 102 9.80 2.77 22.62
N PHE A 103 9.00 3.19 21.63
CA PHE A 103 9.23 2.81 20.23
C PHE A 103 10.60 3.27 19.72
N LEU A 104 10.94 4.54 19.93
CA LEU A 104 12.24 5.07 19.51
C LEU A 104 13.40 4.30 20.16
N LYS A 105 13.26 3.93 21.43
CA LYS A 105 14.25 3.12 22.13
C LYS A 105 14.37 1.72 21.53
N VAL A 106 13.26 1.05 21.23
CA VAL A 106 13.26 -0.28 20.59
C VAL A 106 13.94 -0.24 19.23
N VAL A 107 13.67 0.80 18.43
CA VAL A 107 14.32 0.99 17.13
C VAL A 107 15.82 1.25 17.30
N GLU A 108 16.21 2.12 18.23
CA GLU A 108 17.61 2.47 18.47
C GLU A 108 18.42 1.27 18.99
N ASP A 109 17.90 0.56 20.00
CA ASP A 109 18.53 -0.63 20.57
C ASP A 109 18.60 -1.74 19.51
N GLY A 110 17.51 -1.96 18.78
CA GLY A 110 17.46 -2.92 17.68
C GLY A 110 18.49 -2.59 16.58
N TRP A 111 18.67 -1.31 16.25
CA TRP A 111 19.63 -0.89 15.23
C TRP A 111 21.09 -0.95 15.70
N LYS A 112 21.36 -0.61 16.97
CA LYS A 112 22.73 -0.59 17.52
C LYS A 112 23.25 -1.99 17.85
N ASN A 113 22.37 -2.91 18.27
CA ASN A 113 22.76 -4.26 18.68
C ASN A 113 23.04 -5.23 17.52
N GLN A 114 23.17 -4.71 16.29
CA GLN A 114 23.42 -5.50 15.08
C GLN A 114 24.86 -5.27 14.59
N ASN A 115 25.66 -6.33 14.56
CA ASN A 115 26.97 -6.34 13.92
C ASN A 115 26.86 -6.99 12.53
N VAL A 116 26.75 -6.15 11.51
CA VAL A 116 26.73 -6.57 10.10
C VAL A 116 27.90 -5.94 9.37
N TYR A 117 28.66 -6.75 8.65
CA TYR A 117 29.81 -6.32 7.86
C TYR A 117 29.58 -6.60 6.37
N GLY A 118 30.21 -5.80 5.50
CA GLY A 118 30.10 -5.93 4.05
C GLY A 118 29.99 -4.57 3.36
N TRP A 119 29.63 -4.57 2.08
CA TRP A 119 29.36 -3.32 1.37
C TRP A 119 28.10 -2.65 1.94
N MET A 120 28.04 -1.31 1.86
CA MET A 120 27.07 -0.52 2.63
C MET A 120 25.60 -0.87 2.35
N GLY A 121 25.25 -1.26 1.13
CA GLY A 121 23.87 -1.67 0.84
C GLY A 121 23.51 -3.06 1.38
N TYR A 122 24.48 -3.97 1.51
CA TYR A 122 24.26 -5.23 2.24
C TYR A 122 24.08 -4.98 3.73
N VAL A 123 24.95 -4.14 4.31
CA VAL A 123 24.83 -3.72 5.72
C VAL A 123 23.45 -3.10 5.96
N LEU A 124 23.05 -2.14 5.13
CA LEU A 124 21.74 -1.49 5.25
C LEU A 124 20.58 -2.49 5.13
N LYS A 125 20.62 -3.38 4.13
CA LYS A 125 19.59 -4.40 3.90
C LYS A 125 19.43 -5.32 5.11
N GLU A 126 20.52 -5.91 5.61
CA GLU A 126 20.42 -6.86 6.73
C GLU A 126 20.05 -6.15 8.03
N LYS A 127 20.51 -4.91 8.25
CA LYS A 127 20.07 -4.13 9.42
C LYS A 127 18.57 -3.84 9.40
N LEU A 128 18.02 -3.46 8.24
CA LEU A 128 16.56 -3.26 8.08
C LEU A 128 15.77 -4.56 8.27
N LYS A 129 16.30 -5.69 7.78
CA LYS A 129 15.69 -7.01 7.96
C LYS A 129 15.63 -7.43 9.42
N GLU A 130 16.71 -7.24 10.16
CA GLU A 130 16.75 -7.54 11.60
C GLU A 130 15.90 -6.56 12.41
N LEU A 131 15.89 -5.26 12.06
CA LEU A 131 15.00 -4.28 12.70
C LEU A 131 13.52 -4.65 12.52
N LYS A 132 13.15 -5.15 11.33
CA LYS A 132 11.80 -5.69 11.09
C LYS A 132 11.49 -6.88 12.01
N SER A 133 12.47 -7.75 12.29
CA SER A 133 12.31 -8.86 13.24
C SER A 133 12.07 -8.35 14.66
N THR A 134 12.90 -7.40 15.13
CA THR A 134 12.76 -6.76 16.45
C THR A 134 11.38 -6.10 16.61
N LEU A 135 10.93 -5.33 15.62
CA LEU A 135 9.63 -4.67 15.66
C LEU A 135 8.47 -5.67 15.67
N ARG A 136 8.59 -6.80 14.96
CA ARG A 136 7.59 -7.88 14.99
C ARG A 136 7.50 -8.58 16.33
N ALA A 137 8.62 -8.78 17.02
CA ALA A 137 8.62 -9.37 18.36
C ALA A 137 8.13 -8.40 19.44
N TRP A 138 8.30 -7.10 19.21
CA TRP A 138 7.86 -6.05 20.12
C TRP A 138 6.38 -5.70 19.98
N ALA A 139 5.85 -5.70 18.75
CA ALA A 139 4.43 -5.43 18.51
C ALA A 139 3.56 -6.59 19.03
N PRO A 140 2.49 -6.30 19.81
CA PRO A 140 1.58 -7.31 20.36
C PRO A 140 0.75 -8.04 19.29
#